data_AF-A0A430KM36-F1
#
_entry.id   AF-A0A430KM36-F1
#
_cell.length_a   1.000
_cell.length_b   1.000
_cell.length_c   1.000
_cell.angle_alpha   90.00
_cell.angle_beta   90.00
_cell.angle_gamma   90.00
#
_symmetry.space_group_name_H-M   'P 1'
#
loop_
_entity.id
_entity.type
_entity.pdbx_description
1 polymer ?
#
loop_
_entity_poly.entity_id
_entity_poly.type
_entity_poly.pdbx_seq_one_letter_code
_entity_poly.pdbx_strand_id
1 'polypeptide(L)'
;MRRITLLSYCLAAALLSGCATNTVQLPEYQGVGGMTQWDIQPEAYLYHYEHGFSGVDALGYDEQLQQVWSRLGAAITCRIDYDKPHMIQLLMQRFGEKAITHELNGIGFHNVQSRKVPQFCSEARINEITVVLQRYKQARFN
;
A
#
# COMPACT_ATOMS: atom_id res chain seq x y z
N MET A 1 9.99 -57.41 -39.30
CA MET A 1 10.23 -57.98 -37.95
C MET A 1 10.86 -56.90 -37.08
N ARG A 2 10.36 -56.72 -35.84
CA ARG A 2 11.02 -56.24 -34.58
C ARG A 2 12.12 -55.16 -34.69
N ARG A 3 12.24 -54.13 -33.84
CA ARG A 3 11.53 -53.53 -32.69
C ARG A 3 12.50 -52.43 -32.17
N ILE A 4 11.99 -51.44 -31.44
CA ILE A 4 12.66 -50.63 -30.38
C ILE A 4 12.95 -49.15 -30.70
N THR A 5 12.04 -48.36 -30.11
CA THR A 5 12.08 -47.00 -29.56
C THR A 5 13.41 -46.53 -28.97
N LEU A 6 13.67 -45.23 -28.99
CA LEU A 6 13.96 -44.45 -27.77
C LEU A 6 13.95 -42.94 -28.07
N LEU A 7 12.90 -42.28 -27.53
CA LEU A 7 12.82 -40.85 -27.31
C LEU A 7 14.00 -40.39 -26.44
N SER A 8 14.51 -39.19 -26.68
CA SER A 8 15.30 -38.44 -25.69
C SER A 8 14.81 -37.00 -25.65
N TYR A 9 13.74 -36.78 -24.87
CA TYR A 9 13.38 -35.47 -24.36
C TYR A 9 14.30 -35.18 -23.16
N CYS A 10 15.25 -34.26 -23.32
CA CYS A 10 15.95 -33.66 -22.18
C CYS A 10 15.04 -32.62 -21.53
N LEU A 11 14.22 -33.09 -20.58
CA LEU A 11 13.46 -32.25 -19.67
C LEU A 11 14.43 -31.63 -18.64
N ALA A 12 14.87 -30.40 -18.86
CA ALA A 12 15.62 -29.64 -17.86
C ALA A 12 14.62 -29.03 -16.85
N ALA A 13 14.18 -29.82 -15.88
CA ALA A 13 13.46 -29.35 -14.70
C ALA A 13 14.46 -29.22 -13.54
N ALA A 14 14.96 -28.01 -13.29
CA ALA A 14 15.82 -27.72 -12.15
C ALA A 14 15.30 -26.50 -11.38
N LEU A 15 14.46 -26.81 -10.38
CA LEU A 15 14.46 -26.24 -9.04
C LEU A 15 14.38 -24.70 -8.93
N LEU A 16 13.16 -24.17 -8.98
CA LEU A 16 12.82 -22.98 -8.20
C LEU A 16 12.81 -23.40 -6.73
N SER A 17 13.97 -23.31 -6.07
CA SER A 17 14.05 -23.36 -4.61
C SER A 17 13.20 -22.22 -4.06
N GLY A 18 12.00 -22.56 -3.60
CA GLY A 18 11.09 -21.61 -2.97
C GLY A 18 11.77 -21.03 -1.75
N CYS A 19 12.12 -19.75 -1.81
CA CYS A 19 12.37 -18.97 -0.61
C CYS A 19 11.09 -19.01 0.21
N ALA A 20 11.07 -19.79 1.28
CA ALA A 20 10.02 -19.72 2.29
C ALA A 20 10.14 -18.33 2.93
N THR A 21 9.43 -17.36 2.38
CA THR A 21 9.17 -16.10 3.07
C THR A 21 8.34 -16.44 4.28
N ASN A 22 8.93 -16.36 5.48
CA ASN A 22 8.17 -16.32 6.72
C ASN A 22 7.28 -15.08 6.66
N THR A 23 6.07 -15.22 6.12
CA THR A 23 5.07 -14.15 6.11
C THR A 23 4.56 -14.02 7.53
N VAL A 24 4.84 -12.88 8.17
CA VAL A 24 4.23 -12.56 9.46
C VAL A 24 2.75 -12.32 9.19
N GLN A 25 1.92 -13.32 9.47
CA GLN A 25 0.48 -13.20 9.32
C GLN A 25 -0.05 -12.34 10.47
N LEU A 26 -0.59 -11.16 10.13
CA LEU A 26 -1.31 -10.33 11.09
C LEU A 26 -2.66 -10.97 11.44
N PRO A 27 -3.19 -10.75 12.66
CA PRO A 27 -4.54 -11.17 12.99
C PRO A 27 -5.56 -10.45 12.09
N GLU A 28 -6.73 -11.06 11.91
CA GLU A 28 -7.82 -10.43 11.17
C GLU A 28 -8.37 -9.23 11.96
N TYR A 29 -8.65 -8.13 11.26
CA TYR A 29 -9.25 -6.95 11.88
C TYR A 29 -10.69 -7.25 12.35
N GLN A 30 -10.93 -7.08 13.64
CA GLN A 30 -12.22 -7.45 14.28
C GLN A 30 -13.27 -6.32 14.27
N GLY A 31 -13.03 -5.23 13.53
CA GLY A 31 -13.94 -4.07 13.53
C GLY A 31 -13.89 -3.23 14.81
N VAL A 32 -12.79 -3.32 15.58
CA VAL A 32 -12.59 -2.57 16.83
C VAL A 32 -11.18 -1.97 16.81
N GLY A 33 -11.07 -0.69 17.16
CA GLY A 33 -9.77 0.00 17.24
C GLY A 33 -9.33 0.60 15.90
N GLY A 34 -10.15 1.51 15.35
CA GLY A 34 -9.92 2.20 14.09
C GLY A 34 -8.75 3.19 14.06
N MET A 35 -8.70 3.96 12.99
CA MET A 35 -7.68 4.99 12.70
C MET A 35 -7.71 6.17 13.68
N THR A 36 -8.72 6.26 14.54
CA THR A 36 -8.88 7.31 15.56
C THR A 36 -8.18 6.97 16.89
N GLN A 37 -7.65 5.75 17.04
CA GLN A 37 -6.98 5.31 18.26
C GLN A 37 -5.60 5.97 18.43
N TRP A 38 -5.18 6.12 19.70
CA TRP A 38 -3.82 6.57 20.02
C TRP A 38 -2.76 5.59 19.53
N ASP A 39 -3.02 4.28 19.69
CA ASP A 39 -2.16 3.21 19.14
C ASP A 39 -2.95 2.31 18.18
N ILE A 40 -2.86 2.65 16.90
CA ILE A 40 -3.48 1.91 15.81
C ILE A 40 -2.70 0.61 15.59
N GLN A 41 -3.41 -0.51 15.68
CA GLN A 41 -2.84 -1.82 15.44
C GLN A 41 -2.51 -2.01 13.95
N PRO A 42 -1.41 -2.71 13.59
CA PRO A 42 -1.01 -2.89 12.20
C PRO A 42 -2.09 -3.51 11.31
N GLU A 43 -2.85 -4.48 11.83
CA GLU A 43 -3.96 -5.14 11.12
C GLU A 43 -5.12 -4.18 10.79
N ALA A 44 -5.45 -3.27 11.71
CA ALA A 44 -6.49 -2.27 11.50
C ALA A 44 -6.07 -1.29 10.40
N TYR A 45 -4.81 -0.82 10.45
CA TYR A 45 -4.27 0.04 9.40
C TYR A 45 -4.25 -0.67 8.04
N LEU A 46 -3.77 -1.92 8.00
CA LEU A 46 -3.69 -2.69 6.76
C LEU A 46 -5.08 -2.91 6.16
N TYR A 47 -6.06 -3.27 6.99
CA TYR A 47 -7.45 -3.43 6.56
C TYR A 47 -7.97 -2.16 5.89
N HIS A 48 -7.86 -1.00 6.53
CA HIS A 48 -8.34 0.27 5.95
C HIS A 48 -7.52 0.71 4.73
N TYR A 49 -6.22 0.44 4.69
CA TYR A 49 -5.41 0.70 3.51
C TYR A 49 -5.91 -0.09 2.29
N GLU A 50 -6.38 -1.33 2.49
CA GLU A 50 -6.84 -2.23 1.44
C GLU A 50 -8.32 -2.01 1.07
N HIS A 51 -9.18 -1.68 2.03
CA HIS A 51 -10.63 -1.64 1.85
C HIS A 51 -11.21 -0.21 1.83
N GLY A 52 -10.40 0.80 2.18
CA GLY A 52 -10.81 2.19 2.24
C GLY A 52 -10.95 2.72 3.67
N PHE A 53 -10.97 4.04 3.77
CA PHE A 53 -11.04 4.79 5.02
C PHE A 53 -12.43 5.39 5.21
N SER A 54 -13.42 4.52 5.35
CA SER A 54 -14.83 4.87 5.53
C SER A 54 -15.33 4.47 6.92
N GLY A 55 -16.49 5.01 7.30
CA GLY A 55 -17.16 4.68 8.56
C GLY A 55 -16.58 5.37 9.80
N VAL A 56 -17.09 4.96 10.96
CA VAL A 56 -16.80 5.60 12.27
C VAL A 56 -15.34 5.45 12.72
N ASP A 57 -14.62 4.52 12.11
CA ASP A 57 -13.23 4.18 12.42
C ASP A 57 -12.22 4.95 11.57
N ALA A 58 -12.66 5.77 10.61
CA ALA A 58 -11.78 6.61 9.79
C ALA A 58 -11.36 7.91 10.51
N LEU A 59 -10.37 8.64 9.99
CA LEU A 59 -9.85 9.87 10.61
C LEU A 59 -10.82 11.08 10.59
N GLY A 60 -12.03 10.91 10.04
CA GLY A 60 -13.02 11.98 9.91
C GLY A 60 -12.74 12.97 8.77
N TYR A 61 -11.77 12.67 7.90
CA TYR A 61 -11.54 13.41 6.65
C TYR A 61 -12.32 12.78 5.48
N ASP A 62 -12.35 13.46 4.34
CA ASP A 62 -12.88 12.90 3.09
C ASP A 62 -12.24 11.53 2.78
N GLU A 63 -13.05 10.54 2.39
CA GLU A 63 -12.60 9.16 2.19
C GLU A 63 -11.57 9.06 1.05
N GLN A 64 -11.81 9.78 -0.04
CA GLN A 64 -10.88 9.84 -1.18
C GLN A 64 -9.57 10.52 -0.75
N LEU A 65 -9.64 11.61 0.00
CA LEU A 65 -8.45 12.29 0.54
C LEU A 65 -7.61 11.34 1.42
N GLN A 66 -8.24 10.60 2.34
CA GLN A 66 -7.56 9.63 3.19
C GLN A 66 -6.92 8.52 2.37
N GLN A 67 -7.62 8.01 1.33
CA GLN A 67 -7.04 7.03 0.42
C GLN A 67 -5.80 7.59 -0.30
N VAL A 68 -5.86 8.82 -0.80
CA VAL A 68 -4.72 9.48 -1.45
C VAL A 68 -3.55 9.65 -0.49
N TRP A 69 -3.79 10.17 0.72
CA TRP A 69 -2.78 10.29 1.76
C TRP A 69 -2.14 8.94 2.11
N SER A 70 -2.94 7.87 2.18
CA SER A 70 -2.44 6.53 2.47
C SER A 70 -1.43 6.06 1.42
N ARG A 71 -1.68 6.32 0.13
CA ARG A 71 -0.79 5.92 -0.96
C ARG A 71 0.46 6.78 -1.03
N LEU A 72 0.35 8.08 -0.76
CA LEU A 72 1.50 8.99 -0.67
C LEU A 72 2.39 8.68 0.54
N GLY A 73 1.80 8.34 1.69
CA GLY A 73 2.53 7.91 2.88
C GLY A 73 3.22 6.55 2.68
N ALA A 74 2.52 5.62 2.03
CA ALA A 74 3.05 4.32 1.63
C ALA A 74 4.20 4.43 0.63
N ALA A 75 4.14 5.37 -0.32
CA ALA A 75 5.23 5.64 -1.24
C ALA A 75 6.53 6.00 -0.50
N ILE A 76 6.44 6.84 0.54
CA ILE A 76 7.60 7.16 1.39
C ILE A 76 8.09 5.90 2.14
N THR A 77 7.18 5.07 2.67
CA THR A 77 7.53 3.82 3.38
C THR A 77 8.26 2.84 2.47
N CYS A 78 7.80 2.74 1.22
CA CYS A 78 8.36 1.83 0.21
C CYS A 78 9.46 2.45 -0.65
N ARG A 79 9.94 3.65 -0.29
CA ARG A 79 11.03 4.37 -0.99
C ARG A 79 10.73 4.59 -2.48
N ILE A 80 9.48 4.92 -2.80
CA ILE A 80 9.03 5.31 -4.13
C ILE A 80 9.05 6.83 -4.21
N ASP A 81 9.91 7.37 -5.05
CA ASP A 81 10.11 8.82 -5.15
C ASP A 81 8.92 9.52 -5.84
N TYR A 82 8.52 10.66 -5.28
CA TYR A 82 7.58 11.59 -5.89
C TYR A 82 7.85 13.02 -5.42
N ASP A 83 7.41 14.00 -6.20
CA ASP A 83 7.47 15.42 -5.84
C ASP A 83 6.42 15.73 -4.78
N LYS A 84 6.81 15.64 -3.50
CA LYS A 84 5.92 15.87 -2.36
C LYS A 84 5.38 17.32 -2.32
N PRO A 85 6.18 18.38 -2.49
CA PRO A 85 5.66 19.75 -2.58
C PRO A 85 4.58 19.91 -3.66
N HIS A 86 4.81 19.37 -4.85
CA HIS A 86 3.83 19.43 -5.93
C HIS A 86 2.55 18.64 -5.60
N MET A 87 2.67 17.42 -5.04
CA MET A 87 1.50 16.66 -4.61
C MET A 87 0.68 17.42 -3.58
N ILE A 88 1.31 18.03 -2.57
CA ILE A 88 0.60 18.82 -1.55
C ILE A 88 -0.16 19.98 -2.19
N GLN A 89 0.41 20.67 -3.19
CA GLN A 89 -0.29 21.72 -3.92
C GLN A 89 -1.55 21.20 -4.63
N LEU A 90 -1.46 20.05 -5.30
CA LEU A 90 -2.61 19.44 -5.97
C LEU A 90 -3.70 19.02 -4.95
N LEU A 91 -3.31 18.51 -3.78
CA LEU A 91 -4.25 18.16 -2.72
C LEU A 91 -4.97 19.38 -2.17
N MET A 92 -4.24 20.47 -1.91
CA MET A 92 -4.84 21.72 -1.45
C MET A 92 -5.86 22.27 -2.45
N GLN A 93 -5.57 22.18 -3.75
CA GLN A 93 -6.47 22.62 -4.80
C GLN A 93 -7.72 21.75 -4.90
N ARG A 94 -7.60 20.43 -4.72
CA ARG A 94 -8.71 19.48 -4.90
C ARG A 94 -9.58 19.33 -3.66
N PHE A 95 -8.96 19.18 -2.50
CA PHE A 95 -9.63 18.77 -1.26
C PHE A 95 -9.68 19.89 -0.20
N GLY A 96 -9.05 21.03 -0.46
CA GLY A 96 -8.87 22.06 0.56
C GLY A 96 -7.81 21.65 1.57
N GLU A 97 -7.95 22.08 2.83
CA GLU A 97 -6.94 21.95 3.88
C GLU A 97 -5.64 22.74 3.66
N LYS A 98 -4.88 22.90 4.74
CA LYS A 98 -3.57 23.56 4.71
C LYS A 98 -2.50 22.54 4.33
N ALA A 99 -1.40 23.02 3.74
CA ALA A 99 -0.23 22.20 3.44
C ALA A 99 0.22 21.34 4.63
N ILE A 100 0.24 21.94 5.83
CA ILE A 100 0.64 21.24 7.06
C ILE A 100 -0.32 20.11 7.46
N THR A 101 -1.62 20.26 7.20
CA THR A 101 -2.60 19.19 7.44
C THR A 101 -2.32 18.00 6.52
N HIS A 102 -2.11 18.24 5.22
CA HIS A 102 -1.77 17.16 4.30
C HIS A 102 -0.45 16.50 4.65
N GLU A 103 0.55 17.27 5.08
CA GLU A 103 1.87 16.74 5.38
C GLU A 103 1.89 15.93 6.67
N LEU A 104 1.39 16.47 7.78
CA LEU A 104 1.52 15.83 9.09
C LEU A 104 0.35 14.89 9.40
N ASN A 105 -0.89 15.37 9.30
CA ASN A 105 -2.07 14.59 9.66
C ASN A 105 -2.43 13.57 8.58
N GLY A 106 -2.05 13.84 7.32
CA GLY A 106 -2.24 12.94 6.20
C GLY A 106 -1.03 12.06 5.93
N ILE A 107 -0.19 12.51 4.99
CA ILE A 107 0.91 11.74 4.41
C ILE A 107 1.85 11.19 5.48
N GLY A 108 2.29 12.03 6.42
CA GLY A 108 3.20 11.68 7.50
C GLY A 108 2.61 10.66 8.46
N PHE A 109 1.36 10.86 8.87
CA PHE A 109 0.63 9.88 9.68
C PHE A 109 0.55 8.51 9.00
N HIS A 110 0.13 8.44 7.74
CA HIS A 110 0.06 7.18 6.99
C HIS A 110 1.43 6.54 6.75
N ASN A 111 2.48 7.35 6.60
CA ASN A 111 3.85 6.85 6.57
C ASN A 111 4.22 6.13 7.88
N VAL A 112 3.92 6.74 9.03
CA VAL A 112 4.20 6.15 10.34
C VAL A 112 3.44 4.83 10.52
N GLN A 113 2.15 4.80 10.19
CA GLN A 113 1.35 3.58 10.39
C GLN A 113 1.76 2.45 9.44
N SER A 114 1.99 2.73 8.16
CA SER A 114 2.44 1.70 7.20
C SER A 114 3.78 1.05 7.58
N ARG A 115 4.68 1.77 8.26
CA ARG A 115 5.95 1.21 8.78
C ARG A 115 5.76 0.18 9.90
N LYS A 116 4.63 0.22 10.62
CA LYS A 116 4.30 -0.77 11.66
C LYS A 116 3.86 -2.11 11.05
N VAL A 117 3.44 -2.14 9.79
CA VAL A 117 2.96 -3.35 9.12
C VAL A 117 4.13 -4.18 8.61
N PRO A 118 4.33 -5.42 9.10
CA PRO A 118 5.37 -6.30 8.59
C PRO A 118 5.21 -6.55 7.10
N GLN A 119 6.32 -6.49 6.35
CA GLN A 119 6.33 -6.78 4.91
C GLN A 119 5.33 -5.94 4.09
N PHE A 120 5.01 -4.73 4.56
CA PHE A 120 4.04 -3.85 3.88
C PHE A 120 4.37 -3.63 2.41
N CYS A 121 5.64 -3.44 2.07
CA CYS A 121 6.12 -3.13 0.73
C CYS A 121 6.39 -4.39 -0.11
N SER A 122 5.33 -5.15 -0.41
CA SER A 122 5.40 -6.24 -1.40
C SER A 122 5.58 -5.69 -2.82
N GLU A 123 6.07 -6.52 -3.76
CA GLU A 123 6.20 -6.14 -5.17
C GLU A 123 4.86 -5.68 -5.77
N ALA A 124 3.76 -6.39 -5.45
CA ALA A 124 2.42 -6.02 -5.89
C ALA A 124 2.02 -4.63 -5.39
N ARG A 125 2.32 -4.30 -4.12
CA ARG A 125 2.00 -3.00 -3.53
C ARG A 125 2.86 -1.89 -4.10
N ILE A 126 4.15 -2.14 -4.32
CA ILE A 126 5.05 -1.17 -4.97
C ILE A 126 4.54 -0.82 -6.38
N ASN A 127 4.13 -1.83 -7.16
CA ASN A 127 3.57 -1.64 -8.49
C ASN A 127 2.26 -0.85 -8.44
N GLU A 128 1.36 -1.19 -7.53
CA GLU A 128 0.09 -0.47 -7.33
C GLU A 128 0.32 1.00 -7.00
N ILE A 129 1.15 1.30 -5.98
CA ILE A 129 1.48 2.67 -5.60
C ILE A 129 2.11 3.42 -6.78
N THR A 130 3.06 2.80 -7.50
CA THR A 130 3.73 3.44 -8.64
C THR A 130 2.74 3.86 -9.71
N VAL A 131 1.80 2.99 -10.08
CA VAL A 131 0.75 3.30 -11.07
C VAL A 131 -0.16 4.43 -10.56
N VAL A 132 -0.58 4.36 -9.30
CA VAL A 132 -1.44 5.38 -8.67
C VAL A 132 -0.76 6.75 -8.65
N LEU A 133 0.53 6.82 -8.30
CA LEU A 133 1.28 8.08 -8.28
C LEU A 133 1.34 8.76 -9.66
N GLN A 134 1.40 7.97 -10.74
CA GLN A 134 1.35 8.55 -12.09
C GLN A 134 -0.01 9.20 -12.39
N ARG A 135 -1.10 8.67 -11.84
CA ARG A 135 -2.44 9.30 -11.95
C ARG A 135 -2.52 10.57 -11.10
N TYR A 136 -1.98 10.55 -9.88
CA TYR A 136 -2.01 11.72 -8.99
C TYR A 136 -1.23 12.90 -9.55
N LYS A 137 -0.12 12.67 -10.26
CA LYS A 137 0.60 13.72 -11.01
C LYS A 137 -0.24 14.45 -12.05
N GLN A 138 -1.35 13.85 -12.47
CA GLN A 138 -2.31 14.42 -13.42
C GLN A 138 -3.56 14.97 -12.71
N ALA A 139 -3.52 15.13 -11.38
CA ALA A 139 -4.66 15.48 -10.53
C ALA A 139 -5.85 14.49 -10.61
N ARG A 140 -5.59 13.23 -11.00
CA ARG A 140 -6.60 12.18 -11.10
C ARG A 140 -6.58 11.32 -9.84
N PHE A 141 -7.42 11.66 -8.86
CA PHE A 141 -7.44 11.07 -7.52
C PHE A 141 -8.43 9.92 -7.33
N ASN A 142 -9.02 9.41 -8.42
CA ASN A 142 -9.93 8.27 -8.43
C ASN A 142 -9.28 6.95 -8.87
#